data_AF-A0A3N1GYF4-F1
#
_entry.id   AF-A0A3N1GYF4-F1
#
_cell.length_a   1.000
_cell.length_b   1.000
_cell.length_c   1.000
_cell.angle_alpha   90.00
_cell.angle_beta   90.00
_cell.angle_gamma   90.00
#
_symmetry.space_group_name_H-M   'P 1'
#
loop_
_entity.id
_entity.type
_entity.pdbx_description
1 polymer ?
#
loop_
_entity_poly.entity_id
_entity_poly.type
_entity_poly.pdbx_seq_one_letter_code
_entity_poly.pdbx_strand_id
1 'polypeptide(L)'
;MKADGTRRGELAGFLRSRRERLRPAMVGFPTGPRRRSRGLRREEVAVLAGVSPTWYTYLEQGREIRPSPDVLDRLAQALCLTEDERRYVHTLALGHVVDPRPLDDDVSADEVVRQVVARHEDSPYPVYASDWRSDVSAWNPAAAEWYDDWGALPREERNLLRWTLTSPRAKARLVDWESEARYQVARMRAESARRLDDQEFRRRVAELERLGGSFAQWWRERDVREARPRVRGFRHPRLGERSLLLVPTRMAESSVTLVFHTPVPGA
;
A
#
# COMPACT_ATOMS: atom_id res chain seq x y z
N MET A 1 -24.65 12.85 -9.27
CA MET A 1 -25.27 12.40 -10.53
C MET A 1 -24.35 12.50 -11.76
N LYS A 2 -23.80 13.66 -12.14
CA LYS A 2 -22.95 13.77 -13.36
C LYS A 2 -21.71 12.86 -13.34
N ALA A 3 -20.97 12.82 -12.23
CA ALA A 3 -19.76 11.99 -12.10
C ALA A 3 -20.01 10.48 -12.23
N ASP A 4 -21.19 10.02 -11.80
CA ASP A 4 -21.56 8.61 -11.85
C ASP A 4 -21.91 8.17 -13.29
N GLY A 5 -22.59 9.03 -14.05
CA GLY A 5 -22.80 8.82 -15.49
C GLY A 5 -21.50 8.79 -16.30
N THR A 6 -20.53 9.64 -15.95
CA THR A 6 -19.20 9.63 -16.59
C THR A 6 -18.46 8.31 -16.33
N ARG A 7 -18.40 7.84 -15.07
CA ARG A 7 -17.74 6.55 -14.73
C ARG A 7 -18.39 5.36 -15.47
N ARG A 8 -19.71 5.34 -15.56
CA ARG A 8 -20.46 4.32 -16.32
C ARG A 8 -20.14 4.36 -17.81
N GLY A 9 -20.04 5.54 -18.40
CA GLY A 9 -19.64 5.72 -19.79
C GLY A 9 -18.21 5.22 -20.06
N GLU A 10 -17.28 5.53 -19.17
CA GLU A 10 -15.89 5.06 -19.26
C GLU A 10 -15.78 3.54 -19.12
N LEU A 11 -16.53 2.95 -18.18
CA LEU A 11 -16.57 1.49 -18.00
C LEU A 11 -17.10 0.81 -19.26
N ALA A 12 -18.20 1.34 -19.82
CA ALA A 12 -18.80 0.85 -21.04
C ALA A 12 -17.83 0.92 -22.24
N GLY A 13 -17.14 2.05 -22.41
CA GLY A 13 -16.14 2.25 -23.45
C GLY A 13 -14.95 1.31 -23.32
N PHE A 14 -14.45 1.14 -22.09
CA PHE A 14 -13.33 0.25 -21.80
C PHE A 14 -13.68 -1.22 -22.11
N LEU A 15 -14.80 -1.73 -21.60
CA LEU A 15 -15.24 -3.11 -21.85
C LEU A 15 -15.45 -3.39 -23.34
N ARG A 16 -16.06 -2.42 -24.06
CA ARG A 16 -16.21 -2.49 -25.52
C ARG A 16 -14.86 -2.60 -26.23
N SER A 17 -13.89 -1.77 -25.84
CA SER A 17 -12.53 -1.79 -26.40
C SER A 17 -11.85 -3.14 -26.21
N ARG A 18 -11.95 -3.74 -25.01
CA ARG A 18 -11.37 -5.06 -24.71
C ARG A 18 -12.04 -6.17 -25.50
N ARG A 19 -13.38 -6.17 -25.54
CA ARG A 19 -14.17 -7.13 -26.33
C ARG A 19 -13.78 -7.10 -27.81
N GLU A 20 -13.65 -5.91 -28.39
CA GLU A 20 -13.37 -5.73 -29.82
C GLU A 20 -11.94 -6.11 -30.23
N ARG A 21 -10.99 -6.11 -29.28
CA ARG A 21 -9.60 -6.53 -29.48
C ARG A 21 -9.38 -8.03 -29.27
N LEU A 22 -10.17 -8.67 -28.41
CA LEU A 22 -9.97 -10.07 -28.05
C LEU A 22 -10.34 -11.00 -29.23
N ARG A 23 -9.37 -11.79 -29.68
CA ARG A 23 -9.57 -12.75 -30.77
C ARG A 23 -10.41 -13.93 -30.27
N PRO A 24 -11.46 -14.34 -30.99
CA PRO A 24 -12.39 -15.38 -30.53
C PRO A 24 -11.73 -16.73 -30.31
N ALA A 25 -10.78 -17.10 -31.18
CA ALA A 25 -10.04 -18.33 -31.07
C ALA A 25 -9.25 -18.45 -29.75
N MET A 26 -8.84 -17.32 -29.14
CA MET A 26 -8.11 -17.34 -27.86
C MET A 26 -8.99 -17.75 -26.68
N VAL A 27 -10.31 -17.69 -26.83
CA VAL A 27 -11.29 -18.07 -25.81
C VAL A 27 -12.23 -19.18 -26.31
N GLY A 28 -11.77 -19.97 -27.29
CA GLY A 28 -12.45 -21.17 -27.75
C GLY A 28 -13.63 -20.96 -28.72
N PHE A 29 -13.84 -19.75 -29.24
CA PHE A 29 -14.88 -19.51 -30.24
C PHE A 29 -14.37 -19.71 -31.68
N PRO A 30 -15.19 -20.27 -32.58
CA PRO A 30 -14.79 -20.57 -33.94
C PRO A 30 -14.54 -19.29 -34.77
N THR A 31 -13.44 -19.31 -35.52
CA THR A 31 -13.15 -18.33 -36.57
C THR A 31 -13.50 -18.94 -37.92
N GLY A 32 -14.47 -18.36 -38.64
CA GLY A 32 -14.91 -18.90 -39.92
C GLY A 32 -15.34 -17.81 -40.91
N PRO A 33 -15.46 -18.14 -42.21
CA PRO A 33 -15.70 -17.18 -43.29
C PRO A 33 -17.03 -16.40 -43.17
N ARG A 34 -17.98 -16.90 -42.36
CA ARG A 34 -19.25 -16.21 -42.08
C ARG A 34 -19.18 -15.20 -40.92
N ARG A 35 -18.03 -15.07 -40.24
CA ARG A 35 -17.89 -14.18 -39.08
C ARG A 35 -17.46 -12.78 -39.51
N ARG A 36 -18.36 -11.79 -39.34
CA ARG A 36 -18.13 -10.37 -39.71
C ARG A 36 -17.41 -9.55 -38.62
N SER A 37 -17.51 -9.95 -37.36
CA SER A 37 -16.86 -9.25 -36.24
C SER A 37 -15.38 -9.65 -36.12
N ARG A 38 -14.48 -8.67 -35.92
CA ARG A 38 -13.05 -8.91 -35.69
C ARG A 38 -12.77 -9.41 -34.26
N GLY A 39 -13.41 -8.81 -33.26
CA GLY A 39 -13.34 -9.25 -31.86
C GLY A 39 -14.51 -10.13 -31.43
N LEU A 40 -14.71 -10.24 -30.13
CA LEU A 40 -15.86 -10.94 -29.54
C LEU A 40 -17.18 -10.20 -29.76
N ARG A 41 -18.28 -10.94 -29.85
CA ARG A 41 -19.65 -10.45 -29.83
C ARG A 41 -20.10 -10.26 -28.38
N ARG A 42 -21.14 -9.46 -28.17
CA ARG A 42 -21.73 -9.26 -26.83
C ARG A 42 -22.26 -10.56 -26.25
N GLU A 43 -22.90 -11.39 -27.07
CA GLU A 43 -23.41 -12.69 -26.63
C GLU A 43 -22.28 -13.63 -26.20
N GLU A 44 -21.16 -13.64 -26.92
CA GLU A 44 -20.00 -14.47 -26.61
C GLU A 44 -19.39 -14.09 -25.25
N VAL A 45 -19.22 -12.79 -24.96
CA VAL A 45 -18.75 -12.34 -23.64
C VAL A 45 -19.76 -12.68 -22.55
N ALA A 46 -21.05 -12.48 -22.82
CA ALA A 46 -22.10 -12.79 -21.85
C ALA A 46 -22.10 -14.28 -21.46
N VAL A 47 -21.92 -15.18 -22.44
CA VAL A 47 -21.77 -16.62 -22.21
C VAL A 47 -20.53 -16.91 -21.36
N LEU A 48 -19.36 -16.39 -21.74
CA LEU A 48 -18.10 -16.62 -21.00
C LEU A 48 -18.18 -16.10 -19.56
N ALA A 49 -18.80 -14.95 -19.35
CA ALA A 49 -18.92 -14.34 -18.03
C ALA A 49 -20.11 -14.90 -17.22
N GLY A 50 -20.96 -15.76 -17.79
CA GLY A 50 -22.16 -16.29 -17.12
C GLY A 50 -23.20 -15.22 -16.77
N VAL A 51 -23.42 -14.26 -17.67
CA VAL A 51 -24.43 -13.19 -17.53
C VAL A 51 -25.37 -13.20 -18.73
N SER A 52 -26.53 -12.54 -18.64
CA SER A 52 -27.43 -12.46 -19.80
C SER A 52 -26.89 -11.52 -20.89
N PRO A 53 -27.08 -11.81 -22.18
CA PRO A 53 -26.67 -10.93 -23.28
C PRO A 53 -27.26 -9.52 -23.19
N THR A 54 -28.51 -9.42 -22.75
CA THR A 54 -29.20 -8.14 -22.53
C THR A 54 -28.53 -7.32 -21.44
N TRP A 55 -28.18 -7.96 -20.32
CA TRP A 55 -27.51 -7.29 -19.21
C TRP A 55 -26.13 -6.77 -19.61
N TYR A 56 -25.33 -7.58 -20.32
CA TYR A 56 -24.03 -7.13 -20.83
C TYR A 56 -24.16 -6.00 -21.86
N THR A 57 -25.21 -6.02 -22.69
CA THR A 57 -25.51 -4.93 -23.61
C THR A 57 -25.81 -3.62 -22.87
N TYR A 58 -26.56 -3.67 -21.76
CA TYR A 58 -26.82 -2.50 -20.93
C TYR A 58 -25.55 -1.97 -20.26
N LEU A 59 -24.65 -2.86 -19.84
CA LEU A 59 -23.34 -2.49 -19.31
C LEU A 59 -22.53 -1.69 -20.34
N GLU A 60 -22.43 -2.21 -21.57
CA GLU A 60 -21.73 -1.53 -22.68
C GLU A 60 -22.43 -0.28 -23.21
N GLN A 61 -23.67 -0.01 -22.80
CA GLN A 61 -24.39 1.22 -23.10
C GLN A 61 -24.24 2.27 -21.97
N GLY A 62 -23.57 1.94 -20.87
CA GLY A 62 -23.43 2.82 -19.72
C GLY A 62 -24.75 3.06 -18.98
N ARG A 63 -25.71 2.14 -19.09
CA ARG A 63 -26.99 2.23 -18.37
C ARG A 63 -26.76 2.14 -16.86
N GLU A 64 -27.74 2.58 -16.10
CA GLU A 64 -27.70 2.54 -14.63
C GLU A 64 -27.89 1.12 -14.10
N ILE A 65 -26.85 0.31 -14.22
CA ILE A 65 -26.78 -1.02 -13.63
C ILE A 65 -25.56 -1.09 -12.72
N ARG A 66 -25.68 -1.82 -11.62
CA ARG A 66 -24.62 -1.99 -10.62
C ARG A 66 -24.12 -3.44 -10.67
N PRO A 67 -22.98 -3.71 -11.33
CA PRO A 67 -22.36 -5.03 -11.28
C PRO A 67 -21.83 -5.33 -9.87
N SER A 68 -21.97 -6.57 -9.40
CA SER A 68 -21.31 -7.03 -8.18
C SER A 68 -19.81 -7.26 -8.44
N PRO A 69 -18.95 -7.29 -7.39
CA PRO A 69 -17.54 -7.66 -7.54
C PRO A 69 -17.35 -8.99 -8.29
N ASP A 70 -18.12 -10.02 -7.97
CA ASP A 70 -18.05 -11.33 -8.65
C ASP A 70 -18.40 -11.27 -10.14
N VAL A 71 -19.32 -10.39 -10.53
CA VAL A 71 -19.65 -10.17 -11.94
C VAL A 71 -18.49 -9.48 -12.65
N LEU A 72 -17.85 -8.51 -12.00
CA LEU A 72 -16.67 -7.83 -12.56
C LEU A 72 -15.49 -8.79 -12.72
N ASP A 73 -15.26 -9.69 -11.75
CA ASP A 73 -14.22 -10.70 -11.82
C ASP A 73 -14.44 -11.69 -12.96
N ARG A 74 -15.70 -12.17 -13.14
CA ARG A 74 -16.05 -13.04 -14.27
C ARG A 74 -15.90 -12.32 -15.61
N LEU A 75 -16.25 -11.04 -15.69
CA LEU A 75 -16.03 -10.24 -16.89
C LEU A 75 -14.53 -10.04 -17.17
N ALA A 76 -13.73 -9.81 -16.13
CA ALA A 76 -12.28 -9.68 -16.25
C ALA A 76 -11.67 -10.98 -16.78
N GLN A 77 -12.11 -12.13 -16.28
CA GLN A 77 -11.69 -13.44 -16.77
C GLN A 77 -12.14 -13.69 -18.21
N ALA A 78 -13.42 -13.43 -18.54
CA ALA A 78 -13.99 -13.62 -19.88
C ALA A 78 -13.30 -12.77 -20.95
N LEU A 79 -12.81 -11.59 -20.56
CA LEU A 79 -12.10 -10.66 -21.44
C LEU A 79 -10.57 -10.81 -21.35
N CYS A 80 -10.06 -11.77 -20.58
CA CYS A 80 -8.64 -11.99 -20.33
C CYS A 80 -7.91 -10.71 -19.90
N LEU A 81 -8.52 -9.93 -19.01
CA LEU A 81 -7.94 -8.69 -18.50
C LEU A 81 -6.73 -8.98 -17.61
N THR A 82 -5.73 -8.11 -17.67
CA THR A 82 -4.64 -8.09 -16.68
C THR A 82 -5.17 -7.64 -15.32
N GLU A 83 -4.38 -7.79 -14.25
CA GLU A 83 -4.77 -7.31 -12.92
C GLU A 83 -4.95 -5.78 -12.92
N ASP A 84 -4.11 -5.00 -13.63
CA ASP A 84 -4.31 -3.55 -13.79
C ASP A 84 -5.67 -3.22 -14.40
N GLU A 85 -6.05 -3.94 -15.44
CA GLU A 85 -7.30 -3.74 -16.17
C GLU A 85 -8.51 -4.15 -15.32
N ARG A 86 -8.39 -5.24 -14.54
CA ARG A 86 -9.38 -5.65 -13.55
C ARG A 86 -9.59 -4.57 -12.49
N ARG A 87 -8.51 -4.04 -11.92
CA ARG A 87 -8.55 -2.96 -10.91
C ARG A 87 -9.17 -1.69 -11.46
N TYR A 88 -8.89 -1.35 -12.72
CA TYR A 88 -9.52 -0.25 -13.42
C TYR A 88 -11.04 -0.43 -13.49
N VAL A 89 -11.50 -1.62 -13.90
CA VAL A 89 -12.93 -1.97 -13.96
C VAL A 89 -13.61 -1.89 -12.59
N HIS A 90 -12.99 -2.44 -11.54
CA HIS A 90 -13.50 -2.32 -10.16
C HIS A 90 -13.59 -0.86 -9.71
N THR A 91 -12.55 -0.07 -9.95
CA THR A 91 -12.52 1.33 -9.55
C THR A 91 -13.62 2.14 -10.24
N LEU A 92 -13.85 1.91 -11.54
CA LEU A 92 -14.93 2.58 -12.26
C LEU A 92 -16.32 2.18 -11.77
N ALA A 93 -16.53 0.88 -11.48
CA ALA A 93 -17.84 0.35 -11.10
C ALA A 93 -18.19 0.55 -9.61
N LEU A 94 -17.21 0.44 -8.72
CA LEU A 94 -17.37 0.36 -7.26
C LEU A 94 -16.69 1.51 -6.52
N GLY A 95 -15.85 2.30 -7.20
CA GLY A 95 -15.04 3.36 -6.58
C GLY A 95 -13.82 2.87 -5.80
N HIS A 96 -13.60 1.56 -5.72
CA HIS A 96 -12.47 0.92 -5.07
C HIS A 96 -12.22 -0.47 -5.67
N VAL A 97 -11.04 -1.03 -5.41
CA VAL A 97 -10.71 -2.41 -5.78
C VAL A 97 -11.15 -3.35 -4.66
N VAL A 98 -11.78 -4.47 -5.04
CA VAL A 98 -12.14 -5.56 -4.12
C VAL A 98 -11.16 -6.70 -4.33
N ASP A 99 -10.59 -7.21 -3.24
CA ASP A 99 -9.58 -8.28 -3.24
C ASP A 99 -8.48 -8.05 -4.30
N PRO A 100 -7.69 -6.97 -4.16
CA PRO A 100 -6.58 -6.70 -5.07
C PRO A 100 -5.60 -7.88 -5.03
N ARG A 101 -5.26 -8.39 -6.22
CA ARG A 101 -4.21 -9.42 -6.35
C ARG A 101 -2.87 -8.73 -6.53
N PRO A 102 -1.75 -9.28 -6.04
CA PRO A 102 -0.44 -8.68 -6.29
C PRO A 102 -0.22 -8.46 -7.79
N LEU A 103 0.32 -7.29 -8.16
CA LEU A 103 0.80 -7.08 -9.52
C LEU A 103 2.07 -7.91 -9.77
N ASP A 104 2.27 -8.30 -11.03
CA ASP A 104 3.50 -8.93 -11.48
C ASP A 104 4.60 -7.87 -11.57
N ASP A 105 5.28 -7.62 -10.45
CA ASP A 105 6.40 -6.68 -10.39
C ASP A 105 7.71 -7.34 -10.83
N ASP A 106 8.47 -6.67 -11.71
CA ASP A 106 9.80 -7.10 -12.14
C ASP A 106 10.83 -7.15 -10.98
N VAL A 107 10.61 -6.34 -9.93
CA VAL A 107 11.54 -6.18 -8.81
C VAL A 107 10.77 -6.19 -7.49
N SER A 108 11.16 -7.06 -6.56
CA SER A 108 10.54 -7.11 -5.23
C SER A 108 10.71 -5.80 -4.46
N ALA A 109 9.71 -5.43 -3.65
CA ALA A 109 9.76 -4.22 -2.84
C ALA A 109 10.99 -4.16 -1.91
N ASP A 110 11.40 -5.30 -1.35
CA ASP A 110 12.59 -5.40 -0.50
C ASP A 110 13.88 -5.04 -1.25
N GLU A 111 13.99 -5.44 -2.51
CA GLU A 111 15.15 -5.12 -3.36
C GLU A 111 15.17 -3.62 -3.71
N VAL A 112 14.03 -3.06 -4.12
CA VAL A 112 13.92 -1.62 -4.40
C VAL A 112 14.34 -0.80 -3.17
N VAL A 113 13.85 -1.18 -2.00
CA VAL A 113 14.18 -0.52 -0.73
C VAL A 113 15.67 -0.55 -0.44
N ARG A 114 16.32 -1.72 -0.58
CA ARG A 114 17.77 -1.85 -0.39
C ARG A 114 18.54 -0.95 -1.35
N GLN A 115 18.17 -0.93 -2.63
CA GLN A 115 18.82 -0.08 -3.64
C GLN A 115 18.64 1.41 -3.35
N VAL A 116 17.43 1.83 -2.96
CA VAL A 116 17.17 3.24 -2.62
C VAL A 116 18.00 3.67 -1.41
N VAL A 117 18.05 2.85 -0.36
CA VAL A 117 18.87 3.13 0.83
C VAL A 117 20.35 3.18 0.47
N ALA A 118 20.85 2.21 -0.31
CA ALA A 118 22.25 2.16 -0.74
C ALA A 118 22.66 3.40 -1.55
N ARG A 119 21.76 3.94 -2.40
CA ARG A 119 22.01 5.20 -3.13
C ARG A 119 22.13 6.43 -2.24
N HIS A 120 21.79 6.33 -0.96
CA HIS A 120 21.92 7.40 0.04
C HIS A 120 22.99 7.08 1.08
N GLU A 121 23.96 6.21 0.76
CA GLU A 121 25.04 5.81 1.68
C GLU A 121 25.85 7.02 2.18
N ASP A 122 26.23 7.94 1.28
CA ASP A 122 27.00 9.15 1.61
C ASP A 122 26.14 10.33 2.10
N SER A 123 24.82 10.17 2.19
CA SER A 123 23.92 11.24 2.64
C SER A 123 24.14 11.53 4.13
N PRO A 124 24.30 12.80 4.55
CA PRO A 124 24.37 13.16 5.98
C PRO A 124 23.02 13.05 6.69
N TYR A 125 21.94 12.81 5.94
CA TYR A 125 20.58 12.70 6.48
C TYR A 125 20.08 11.27 6.48
N PRO A 126 19.35 10.86 7.54
CA PRO A 126 18.81 9.51 7.65
C PRO A 126 17.86 9.13 6.53
N VAL A 127 18.10 7.95 5.97
CA VAL A 127 17.15 7.22 5.12
C VAL A 127 17.07 5.81 5.66
N TYR A 128 15.86 5.35 5.99
CA TYR A 128 15.61 3.97 6.38
C TYR A 128 14.28 3.48 5.84
N ALA A 129 14.09 2.17 5.88
CA ALA A 129 12.85 1.51 5.55
C ALA A 129 12.34 0.69 6.72
N SER A 130 11.03 0.75 6.94
CA SER A 130 10.35 -0.09 7.93
C SER A 130 9.01 -0.57 7.41
N ASP A 131 8.59 -1.76 7.85
CA ASP A 131 7.26 -2.28 7.56
C ASP A 131 6.20 -1.72 8.52
N TRP A 132 4.96 -2.20 8.40
CA TRP A 132 3.85 -1.81 9.27
C TRP A 132 4.04 -2.24 10.74
N ARG A 133 4.86 -3.27 11.01
CA ARG A 133 5.21 -3.71 12.37
C ARG A 133 6.25 -2.79 13.02
N SER A 134 6.74 -1.80 12.26
CA SER A 134 7.90 -0.98 12.60
C SER A 134 9.23 -1.76 12.58
N ASP A 135 9.27 -2.94 11.95
CA ASP A 135 10.51 -3.69 11.75
C ASP A 135 11.34 -2.97 10.68
N VAL A 136 12.60 -2.64 11.02
CA VAL A 136 13.52 -1.88 10.16
C VAL A 136 14.28 -2.85 9.27
N SER A 137 14.08 -2.74 7.95
CA SER A 137 14.63 -3.68 6.96
C SER A 137 15.89 -3.17 6.25
N ALA A 138 16.08 -1.86 6.18
CA ALA A 138 17.26 -1.22 5.58
C ALA A 138 17.46 0.19 6.16
N TRP A 139 18.71 0.65 6.26
CA TRP A 139 19.06 2.00 6.71
C TRP A 139 20.43 2.43 6.17
N ASN A 140 20.64 3.74 6.00
CA ASN A 140 21.94 4.30 5.64
C ASN A 140 22.78 4.62 6.90
N PRO A 141 24.10 4.87 6.77
CA PRO A 141 24.96 5.20 7.90
C PRO A 141 24.46 6.38 8.75
N ALA A 142 23.95 7.44 8.12
CA ALA A 142 23.38 8.57 8.85
C ALA A 142 22.21 8.15 9.76
N ALA A 143 21.34 7.23 9.32
CA ALA A 143 20.27 6.76 10.19
C ALA A 143 20.80 6.11 11.48
N ALA A 144 21.94 5.39 11.43
CA ALA A 144 22.57 4.87 12.63
C ALA A 144 23.13 5.97 13.54
N GLU A 145 23.67 7.06 12.98
CA GLU A 145 24.18 8.19 13.75
C GLU A 145 23.07 8.97 14.48
N TRP A 146 21.95 9.21 13.78
CA TRP A 146 20.83 9.99 14.29
C TRP A 146 19.91 9.18 15.22
N TYR A 147 19.80 7.86 15.02
CA TYR A 147 18.98 6.94 15.81
C TYR A 147 19.83 5.99 16.65
N ASP A 148 20.15 4.83 16.08
CA ASP A 148 20.92 3.75 16.69
C ASP A 148 21.45 2.82 15.61
N ASP A 149 22.51 2.08 15.92
CA ASP A 149 23.05 1.08 15.01
C ASP A 149 22.21 -0.21 15.05
N TRP A 150 21.23 -0.30 14.16
CA TRP A 150 20.44 -1.51 13.99
C TRP A 150 21.27 -2.71 13.48
N GLY A 151 22.46 -2.46 12.92
CA GLY A 151 23.37 -3.52 12.46
C GLY A 151 23.95 -4.32 13.60
N ALA A 152 24.15 -3.68 14.75
CA ALA A 152 24.60 -4.30 15.99
C ALA A 152 23.51 -5.13 16.71
N LEU A 153 22.25 -5.04 16.28
CA LEU A 153 21.13 -5.77 16.88
C LEU A 153 20.79 -7.05 16.08
N PRO A 154 20.32 -8.12 16.77
CA PRO A 154 19.66 -9.25 16.12
C PRO A 154 18.49 -8.77 15.26
N ARG A 155 18.20 -9.47 14.16
CA ARG A 155 17.20 -9.04 13.17
C ARG A 155 15.83 -8.82 13.81
N GLU A 156 15.47 -9.64 14.77
CA GLU A 156 14.20 -9.65 15.49
C GLU A 156 14.04 -8.43 16.42
N GLU A 157 15.16 -7.80 16.80
CA GLU A 157 15.20 -6.63 17.66
C GLU A 157 15.30 -5.31 16.88
N ARG A 158 15.48 -5.36 15.55
CA ARG A 158 15.52 -4.20 14.66
C ARG A 158 14.11 -3.64 14.46
N ASN A 159 13.54 -3.05 15.51
CA ASN A 159 12.20 -2.51 15.49
C ASN A 159 12.19 -1.08 16.06
N LEU A 160 11.72 -0.12 15.27
CA LEU A 160 11.73 1.30 15.61
C LEU A 160 10.78 1.64 16.77
N LEU A 161 9.63 0.97 16.87
CA LEU A 161 8.67 1.20 17.94
C LEU A 161 9.21 0.62 19.26
N ARG A 162 9.76 -0.60 19.23
CA ARG A 162 10.46 -1.20 20.36
C ARG A 162 11.61 -0.31 20.84
N TRP A 163 12.48 0.11 19.92
CA TRP A 163 13.57 1.04 20.24
C TRP A 163 13.06 2.32 20.90
N THR A 164 12.03 2.94 20.32
CA THR A 164 11.43 4.15 20.91
C THR A 164 10.91 3.89 22.33
N LEU A 165 10.28 2.75 22.58
CA LEU A 165 9.68 2.46 23.89
C LEU A 165 10.70 2.06 24.97
N THR A 166 11.72 1.28 24.61
CA THR A 166 12.57 0.59 25.59
C THR A 166 14.01 1.08 25.64
N SER A 167 14.53 1.71 24.58
CA SER A 167 15.95 2.09 24.52
C SER A 167 16.22 3.40 25.29
N PRO A 168 17.20 3.42 26.22
CA PRO A 168 17.69 4.67 26.80
C PRO A 168 18.23 5.64 25.74
N ARG A 169 18.80 5.12 24.64
CA ARG A 169 19.27 5.94 23.53
C ARG A 169 18.13 6.68 22.84
N ALA A 170 16.95 6.08 22.71
CA ALA A 170 15.80 6.78 22.15
C ALA A 170 15.42 8.01 22.97
N LYS A 171 15.39 7.89 24.30
CA LYS A 171 15.14 9.01 25.21
C LYS A 171 16.22 10.10 25.12
N ALA A 172 17.48 9.71 24.96
CA ALA A 172 18.57 10.66 24.79
C ALA A 172 18.51 11.38 23.43
N ARG A 173 18.18 10.65 22.35
CA ARG A 173 18.18 11.13 20.97
C ARG A 173 16.95 11.94 20.60
N LEU A 174 15.78 11.65 21.13
CA LEU A 174 14.54 12.32 20.76
C LEU A 174 14.27 13.51 21.69
N VAL A 175 14.09 14.71 21.12
CA VAL A 175 13.86 15.92 21.92
C VAL A 175 12.57 15.80 22.74
N ASP A 176 11.47 15.48 22.07
CA ASP A 176 10.16 15.17 22.65
C ASP A 176 9.85 13.68 22.49
N TRP A 177 10.58 12.86 23.27
CA TRP A 177 10.49 11.40 23.23
C TRP A 177 9.06 10.89 23.48
N GLU A 178 8.35 11.46 24.45
CA GLU A 178 7.03 10.95 24.84
C GLU A 178 5.99 11.18 23.73
N SER A 179 5.96 12.38 23.14
CA SER A 179 5.10 12.66 21.98
C SER A 179 5.44 11.76 20.80
N GLU A 180 6.73 11.45 20.59
CA GLU A 180 7.15 10.52 19.54
C GLU A 180 6.64 9.10 19.78
N ALA A 181 6.79 8.60 21.00
CA ALA A 181 6.35 7.27 21.37
C ALA A 181 4.83 7.13 21.20
N ARG A 182 4.05 8.11 21.71
CA ARG A 182 2.59 8.18 21.50
C ARG A 182 2.21 8.20 20.04
N TYR A 183 2.90 9.00 19.22
CA TYR A 183 2.66 9.07 17.78
C TYR A 183 2.84 7.70 17.11
N GLN A 184 3.90 6.97 17.44
CA GLN A 184 4.18 5.67 16.86
C GLN A 184 3.16 4.60 17.31
N VAL A 185 2.69 4.64 18.55
CA VAL A 185 1.58 3.78 19.03
C VAL A 185 0.28 4.07 18.26
N ALA A 186 -0.07 5.35 18.10
CA ALA A 186 -1.25 5.75 17.35
C ALA A 186 -1.18 5.38 15.86
N ARG A 187 0.03 5.37 15.27
CA ARG A 187 0.27 4.84 13.92
C ARG A 187 0.05 3.34 13.81
N MET A 188 0.60 2.57 14.75
CA MET A 188 0.37 1.12 14.81
C MET A 188 -1.13 0.81 14.94
N ARG A 189 -1.88 1.64 15.68
CA ARG A 189 -3.33 1.49 15.79
C ARG A 189 -4.06 1.77 14.49
N ALA A 190 -3.64 2.78 13.72
CA ALA A 190 -4.20 3.02 12.39
C ALA A 190 -4.03 1.80 11.47
N GLU A 191 -2.86 1.14 11.51
CA GLU A 191 -2.58 -0.07 10.73
C GLU A 191 -3.41 -1.29 11.14
N SER A 192 -3.93 -1.31 12.39
CA SER A 192 -4.78 -2.40 12.90
C SER A 192 -6.09 -2.55 12.12
N ALA A 193 -6.63 -1.44 11.58
CA ALA A 193 -7.90 -1.46 10.86
C ALA A 193 -7.85 -2.34 9.59
N ARG A 194 -6.66 -2.54 9.02
CA ARG A 194 -6.43 -3.38 7.84
C ARG A 194 -6.04 -4.81 8.19
N ARG A 195 -5.90 -5.13 9.48
CA ARG A 195 -5.22 -6.33 10.01
C ARG A 195 -5.92 -6.93 11.22
N LEU A 196 -7.24 -6.74 11.33
CA LEU A 196 -8.02 -7.19 12.49
C LEU A 196 -7.91 -8.71 12.71
N ASP A 197 -7.88 -9.48 11.62
CA ASP A 197 -7.78 -10.94 11.67
C ASP A 197 -6.33 -11.47 11.65
N ASP A 198 -5.34 -10.60 11.45
CA ASP A 198 -3.93 -10.95 11.32
C ASP A 198 -3.37 -11.44 12.69
N GLN A 199 -2.96 -12.71 12.73
CA GLN A 199 -2.38 -13.32 13.93
C GLN A 199 -1.03 -12.70 14.29
N GLU A 200 -0.23 -12.31 13.32
CA GLU A 200 1.07 -11.67 13.53
C GLU A 200 0.90 -10.27 14.11
N PHE A 201 -0.12 -9.53 13.67
CA PHE A 201 -0.48 -8.23 14.27
C PHE A 201 -0.80 -8.38 15.76
N ARG A 202 -1.67 -9.34 16.10
CA ARG A 202 -2.07 -9.61 17.48
C ARG A 202 -0.88 -10.04 18.35
N ARG A 203 0.00 -10.90 17.84
CA ARG A 203 1.24 -11.30 18.53
C ARG A 203 2.14 -10.10 18.83
N ARG A 204 2.35 -9.21 17.85
CA ARG A 204 3.21 -8.03 18.02
C ARG A 204 2.64 -7.05 19.05
N VAL A 205 1.34 -6.79 19.03
CA VAL A 205 0.69 -5.96 20.07
C VAL A 205 0.90 -6.56 21.45
N ALA A 206 0.66 -7.86 21.61
CA ALA A 206 0.82 -8.54 22.89
C ALA A 206 2.28 -8.56 23.40
N GLU A 207 3.27 -8.56 22.50
CA GLU A 207 4.68 -8.37 22.86
C GLU A 207 4.95 -6.95 23.36
N LEU A 208 4.50 -5.92 22.63
CA LEU A 208 4.70 -4.52 22.99
C LEU A 208 4.00 -4.15 24.30
N GLU A 209 2.83 -4.73 24.59
CA GLU A 209 2.14 -4.58 25.88
C GLU A 209 2.97 -5.15 27.05
N ARG A 210 3.79 -6.18 26.81
CA ARG A 210 4.68 -6.75 27.84
C ARG A 210 5.96 -5.95 28.06
N LEU A 211 6.37 -5.13 27.08
CA LEU A 211 7.60 -4.34 27.14
C LEU A 211 7.49 -3.09 28.05
N GLY A 212 6.31 -2.79 28.62
CA GLY A 212 6.15 -1.82 29.70
C GLY A 212 4.83 -1.03 29.68
N GLY A 213 4.54 -0.33 30.79
CA GLY A 213 3.23 0.28 31.06
C GLY A 213 2.79 1.41 30.13
N SER A 214 3.72 2.18 29.56
CA SER A 214 3.38 3.31 28.68
C SER A 214 2.71 2.87 27.38
N PHE A 215 3.16 1.76 26.76
CA PHE A 215 2.51 1.25 25.55
C PHE A 215 1.08 0.81 25.83
N ALA A 216 0.87 -0.03 26.85
CA ALA A 216 -0.46 -0.52 27.20
C ALA A 216 -1.41 0.61 27.62
N GLN A 217 -0.90 1.69 28.21
CA GLN A 217 -1.68 2.91 28.46
C GLN A 217 -2.08 3.61 27.16
N TRP A 218 -1.12 4.02 26.33
CA TRP A 218 -1.41 4.76 25.09
C TRP A 218 -2.22 3.94 24.08
N TRP A 219 -2.04 2.61 24.08
CA TRP A 219 -2.84 1.70 23.26
C TRP A 219 -4.31 1.68 23.67
N ARG A 220 -4.62 1.82 24.97
CA ARG A 220 -5.99 1.90 25.50
C ARG A 220 -6.66 3.25 25.24
N GLU A 221 -5.89 4.31 25.07
CA GLU A 221 -6.40 5.64 24.69
C GLU A 221 -7.03 5.66 23.29
N ARG A 222 -6.70 4.66 22.44
CA ARG A 222 -7.26 4.46 21.10
C ARG A 222 -7.02 5.61 20.12
N ASP A 223 -5.99 6.40 20.35
CA ASP A 223 -5.54 7.40 19.39
C ASP A 223 -5.14 6.76 18.06
N VAL A 224 -5.45 7.46 16.97
CA VAL A 224 -5.19 7.02 15.59
C VAL A 224 -4.46 8.14 14.86
N ARG A 225 -3.33 7.81 14.24
CA ARG A 225 -2.55 8.76 13.42
C ARG A 225 -2.11 8.10 12.14
N GLU A 226 -2.33 8.76 11.01
CA GLU A 226 -1.77 8.33 9.74
C GLU A 226 -0.30 8.79 9.60
N ALA A 227 0.45 8.03 8.78
CA ALA A 227 1.79 8.44 8.38
C ALA A 227 1.69 9.70 7.51
N ARG A 228 2.38 10.77 7.91
CA ARG A 228 2.40 12.04 7.19
C ARG A 228 3.73 12.74 7.40
N PRO A 229 4.11 13.68 6.51
CA PRO A 229 5.27 14.52 6.74
C PRO A 229 5.18 15.23 8.09
N ARG A 230 6.29 15.24 8.85
CA ARG A 230 6.32 15.88 10.17
C ARG A 230 7.73 16.24 10.59
N VAL A 231 7.86 17.28 11.40
CA VAL A 231 9.13 17.63 12.02
C VAL A 231 9.36 16.75 13.25
N ARG A 232 10.59 16.26 13.41
CA ARG A 232 11.07 15.57 14.60
C ARG A 232 12.34 16.24 15.07
N GLY A 233 12.38 16.59 16.35
CA GLY A 233 13.58 17.09 17.03
C GLY A 233 14.48 15.93 17.47
N PHE A 234 15.76 16.05 17.18
CA PHE A 234 16.80 15.10 17.56
C PHE A 234 17.92 15.79 18.32
N ARG A 235 18.56 15.06 19.25
CA ARG A 235 19.83 15.41 19.89
C ARG A 235 20.95 14.61 19.23
N HIS A 236 21.49 15.17 18.16
CA HIS A 236 22.59 14.57 17.41
C HIS A 236 23.89 14.63 18.24
N PRO A 237 24.68 13.55 18.33
CA PRO A 237 25.81 13.49 19.26
C PRO A 237 26.89 14.54 18.98
N ARG A 238 27.04 14.95 17.71
CA ARG A 238 28.03 15.94 17.27
C ARG A 238 27.46 17.31 16.94
N LEU A 239 26.18 17.37 16.56
CA LEU A 239 25.56 18.59 16.04
C LEU A 239 24.65 19.27 17.08
N GLY A 240 24.41 18.61 18.22
CA GLY A 240 23.46 19.10 19.22
C GLY A 240 22.01 18.92 18.77
N GLU A 241 21.13 19.79 19.26
CA GLU A 241 19.71 19.70 18.90
C GLU A 241 19.47 20.19 17.47
N ARG A 242 18.77 19.36 16.68
CA ARG A 242 18.43 19.63 15.28
C ARG A 242 17.04 19.10 14.98
N SER A 243 16.31 19.82 14.14
CA SER A 243 15.01 19.41 13.65
C SER A 243 15.10 18.93 12.21
N LEU A 244 14.53 17.76 11.94
CA LEU A 244 14.44 17.20 10.59
C LEU A 244 12.97 17.02 10.21
N LEU A 245 12.64 17.33 8.96
CA LEU A 245 11.39 16.95 8.34
C LEU A 245 11.48 15.48 7.90
N LEU A 246 10.61 14.65 8.46
CA LEU A 246 10.43 13.25 8.08
C LEU A 246 9.41 13.18 6.95
N VAL A 247 9.76 12.49 5.87
CA VAL A 247 8.91 12.28 4.71
C VAL A 247 8.74 10.77 4.50
N PRO A 248 7.66 10.17 5.05
CA PRO A 248 7.35 8.77 4.81
C PRO A 248 6.76 8.59 3.41
N THR A 249 7.36 7.71 2.62
CA THR A 249 6.92 7.31 1.28
C THR A 249 6.64 5.81 1.27
N ARG A 250 5.37 5.46 1.14
CA ARG A 250 4.93 4.07 1.03
C ARG A 250 5.05 3.63 -0.43
N MET A 251 5.67 2.48 -0.65
CA MET A 251 5.66 1.85 -1.96
C MET A 251 4.25 1.30 -2.26
N ALA A 252 3.79 1.42 -3.50
CA ALA A 252 2.54 0.81 -3.92
C ALA A 252 2.57 -0.69 -3.61
N GLU A 253 1.45 -1.22 -3.12
CA GLU A 253 1.25 -2.65 -2.79
C GLU A 253 2.20 -3.28 -1.77
N SER A 254 3.14 -2.51 -1.25
CA SER A 254 4.02 -2.95 -0.18
C SER A 254 3.59 -2.37 1.15
N SER A 255 3.84 -3.15 2.20
CA SER A 255 3.72 -2.66 3.56
C SER A 255 4.95 -1.87 4.02
N VAL A 256 6.02 -1.87 3.21
CA VAL A 256 7.26 -1.15 3.49
C VAL A 256 7.09 0.34 3.20
N THR A 257 7.59 1.14 4.13
CA THR A 257 7.65 2.60 4.04
C THR A 257 9.10 3.02 4.09
N LEU A 258 9.56 3.73 3.06
CA LEU A 258 10.82 4.48 3.10
C LEU A 258 10.60 5.79 3.86
N VAL A 259 11.52 6.16 4.74
CA VAL A 259 11.43 7.41 5.51
C VAL A 259 12.67 8.23 5.22
N PHE A 260 12.48 9.31 4.47
CA PHE A 260 13.51 10.30 4.20
C PHE A 260 13.51 11.36 5.30
N HIS A 261 14.70 11.85 5.62
CA HIS A 261 14.86 13.00 6.51
C HIS A 261 15.50 14.13 5.72
N THR A 262 14.94 15.32 5.83
CA THR A 262 15.51 16.53 5.25
C THR A 262 15.61 17.61 6.32
N PRO A 263 16.54 18.56 6.20
CA PRO A 263 16.53 19.76 7.02
C PRO A 263 15.17 20.46 6.96
N VAL A 264 14.77 21.07 8.07
CA VAL A 264 13.64 21.99 8.06
C VAL A 264 14.08 23.27 7.34
N PRO A 265 13.36 23.72 6.29
CA PRO A 265 13.72 24.97 5.60
C PRO A 265 13.74 26.16 6.58
N GLY A 266 14.82 26.94 6.57
CA GLY A 266 14.95 28.15 7.38
C GLY A 266 15.30 27.94 8.86
N ALA A 267 15.75 26.74 9.24
CA ALA A 267 16.26 26.40 10.58
C ALA A 267 17.79 26.24 10.60
#